data_AF-A0A523ASM0-F1
#
_entry.id   AF-A0A523ASM0-F1
#
_cell.length_a   1.000
_cell.length_b   1.000
_cell.length_c   1.000
_cell.angle_alpha   90.00
_cell.angle_beta   90.00
_cell.angle_gamma   90.00
#
_symmetry.space_group_name_H-M   'P 1'
#
loop_
_entity.id
_entity.type
_entity.pdbx_description
1 polymer ?
#
loop_
_entity_poly.entity_id
_entity_poly.type
_entity_poly.pdbx_seq_one_letter_code
_entity_poly.pdbx_strand_id
1 'polypeptide(L)'
;MGLRSGGRTKYEKRENSGIMCNGLTLARHVLMRREYTRKYPELVDRGGYRGRFKFDDYLEELDMTVGEALLSPTRFFAPVVLRILKKVGRGVKAMVHNTGGGLTKSLRMGRNVVYVKDQLPEPDPLFSLIQKEGRVRWEEMYQVFNMGIGFELVVDPEEAEEVIRISERFGLGAKVIGRCEKGKGGNRVIVKGERGKFEYG
;
A
#
# COMPACT_ATOMS: atom_id res chain seq x y z
N MET A 1 -2.24 10.98 -8.15
CA MET A 1 -3.43 10.20 -7.73
C MET A 1 -2.97 8.90 -7.08
N GLY A 2 -3.53 8.55 -5.93
CA GLY A 2 -3.36 7.25 -5.29
C GLY A 2 -4.68 6.48 -5.27
N LEU A 3 -4.64 5.18 -5.56
CA LEU A 3 -5.75 4.24 -5.50
C LEU A 3 -5.58 3.34 -4.27
N ARG A 4 -6.65 3.16 -3.49
CA ARG A 4 -6.62 2.40 -2.23
C ARG A 4 -6.31 0.91 -2.45
N SER A 5 -5.47 0.35 -1.61
CA SER A 5 -5.20 -1.09 -1.56
C SER A 5 -6.25 -1.85 -0.75
N GLY A 6 -6.62 -1.37 0.43
CA GLY A 6 -7.71 -1.92 1.23
C GLY A 6 -9.11 -1.48 0.82
N GLY A 7 -10.13 -1.93 1.54
CA GLY A 7 -11.54 -1.70 1.23
C GLY A 7 -12.16 -2.86 0.43
N ARG A 8 -13.30 -2.62 -0.23
CA ARG A 8 -13.89 -3.56 -1.19
C ARG A 8 -14.37 -2.87 -2.47
N THR A 9 -13.88 -3.36 -3.60
CA THR A 9 -14.36 -2.99 -4.94
C THR A 9 -15.59 -3.81 -5.34
N LYS A 10 -16.29 -3.38 -6.40
CA LYS A 10 -17.49 -4.07 -6.93
C LYS A 10 -17.21 -5.46 -7.50
N TYR A 11 -15.97 -5.74 -7.87
CA TYR A 11 -15.55 -7.05 -8.41
C TYR A 11 -14.84 -7.91 -7.36
N GLU A 12 -14.75 -7.46 -6.10
CA GLU A 12 -14.26 -8.25 -4.98
C GLU A 12 -15.42 -8.84 -4.17
N LYS A 13 -15.26 -10.10 -3.75
CA LYS A 13 -16.29 -10.84 -3.01
C LYS A 13 -16.33 -10.50 -1.52
N ARG A 14 -15.22 -10.00 -0.97
CA ARG A 14 -15.01 -9.75 0.46
C ARG A 14 -14.16 -8.49 0.63
N GLU A 15 -14.11 -8.01 1.87
CA GLU A 15 -13.20 -6.94 2.27
C GLU A 15 -11.74 -7.34 2.03
N ASN A 16 -10.91 -6.37 1.64
CA ASN A 16 -9.50 -6.56 1.37
C ASN A 16 -8.69 -5.77 2.41
N SER A 17 -7.74 -6.43 3.07
CA SER A 17 -6.86 -5.77 4.05
C SER A 17 -5.87 -4.78 3.43
N GLY A 18 -5.69 -4.85 2.11
CA GLY A 18 -4.72 -4.04 1.37
C GLY A 18 -3.29 -4.57 1.40
N ILE A 19 -3.01 -5.73 2.03
CA ILE A 19 -1.63 -6.25 2.16
C ILE A 19 -0.94 -6.54 0.81
N MET A 20 -1.72 -6.89 -0.22
CA MET A 20 -1.23 -7.34 -1.51
C MET A 20 -0.26 -8.53 -1.38
N CYS A 21 1.01 -8.40 -1.81
CA CYS A 21 1.95 -9.53 -1.87
C CYS A 21 3.37 -9.21 -1.35
N ASN A 22 3.58 -8.05 -0.71
CA ASN A 22 4.92 -7.63 -0.24
C ASN A 22 4.94 -7.51 1.29
N GLY A 23 6.11 -7.77 1.89
CA GLY A 23 6.29 -7.71 3.34
C GLY A 23 5.65 -8.86 4.12
N LEU A 24 5.15 -9.91 3.44
CA LEU A 24 4.47 -11.05 4.07
C LEU A 24 5.35 -11.83 5.05
N THR A 25 6.65 -11.99 4.80
CA THR A 25 7.56 -12.62 5.78
C THR A 25 7.57 -11.84 7.10
N LEU A 26 7.78 -10.53 7.04
CA LEU A 26 7.75 -9.66 8.21
C LEU A 26 6.37 -9.72 8.89
N ALA A 27 5.29 -9.53 8.13
CA ALA A 27 3.92 -9.52 8.65
C ALA A 27 3.57 -10.82 9.37
N ARG A 28 3.84 -11.98 8.76
CA ARG A 28 3.64 -13.28 9.42
C ARG A 28 4.47 -13.39 10.69
N HIS A 29 5.74 -13.01 10.65
CA HIS A 29 6.65 -13.16 11.79
C HIS A 29 6.27 -12.31 13.00
N VAL A 30 5.78 -11.09 12.78
CA VAL A 30 5.46 -10.18 13.87
C VAL A 30 4.04 -10.32 14.39
N LEU A 31 3.11 -10.85 13.59
CA LEU A 31 1.72 -11.04 14.01
C LEU A 31 1.47 -12.42 14.62
N MET A 32 2.02 -13.48 14.01
CA MET A 32 1.66 -14.86 14.36
C MET A 32 2.39 -15.36 15.61
N ARG A 33 1.69 -16.19 16.41
CA ARG A 33 2.25 -16.82 17.61
C ARG A 33 3.47 -17.68 17.35
N ARG A 34 4.40 -17.67 18.31
CA ARG A 34 5.61 -18.52 18.30
C ARG A 34 5.30 -20.02 18.27
N GLU A 35 4.12 -20.45 18.72
CA GLU A 35 3.71 -21.87 18.68
C GLU A 35 3.68 -22.44 17.26
N TYR A 36 3.36 -21.62 16.25
CA TYR A 36 3.36 -22.04 14.85
C TYR A 36 4.76 -22.42 14.36
N THR A 37 5.82 -21.93 15.00
CA THR A 37 7.21 -22.30 14.67
C THR A 37 7.46 -23.78 14.99
N ARG A 38 6.85 -24.29 16.06
CA ARG A 38 6.97 -25.69 16.47
C ARG A 38 5.97 -26.57 15.72
N LYS A 39 4.76 -26.05 15.47
CA LYS A 39 3.68 -26.79 14.82
C LYS A 39 3.92 -27.01 13.33
N TYR A 40 4.55 -26.04 12.66
CA TYR A 40 4.82 -26.04 11.22
C TYR A 40 6.28 -25.66 10.94
N PRO A 41 7.26 -26.48 11.35
CA PRO A 41 8.68 -26.16 11.19
C PRO A 41 9.10 -25.95 9.73
N GLU A 42 8.38 -26.55 8.78
CA GLU A 42 8.58 -26.40 7.34
C GLU A 42 8.24 -25.01 6.79
N LEU A 43 7.44 -24.22 7.53
CA LEU A 43 7.01 -22.88 7.11
C LEU A 43 7.89 -21.75 7.66
N VAL A 44 8.89 -22.10 8.47
CA VAL A 44 9.69 -21.15 9.24
C VAL A 44 10.97 -20.80 8.49
N ASP A 45 11.10 -19.53 8.12
CA ASP A 45 12.38 -18.99 7.64
C ASP A 45 13.26 -18.47 8.81
N ARG A 46 14.37 -17.79 8.48
CA ARG A 46 15.31 -17.26 9.49
C ARG A 46 14.61 -16.24 10.41
N GLY A 47 14.23 -16.68 11.60
CA GLY A 47 13.80 -15.82 12.70
C GLY A 47 12.54 -16.28 13.45
N GLY A 48 11.74 -17.18 12.85
CA GLY A 48 10.53 -17.71 13.46
C GLY A 48 9.42 -16.69 13.72
N TYR A 49 8.25 -17.20 14.07
CA TYR A 49 7.12 -16.39 14.51
C TYR A 49 7.33 -15.86 15.94
N ARG A 50 7.02 -14.59 16.17
CA ARG A 50 7.27 -13.86 17.43
C ARG A 50 6.10 -12.97 17.86
N GLY A 51 5.00 -12.99 17.12
CA GLY A 51 3.78 -12.28 17.47
C GLY A 51 2.95 -12.99 18.52
N ARG A 52 1.72 -12.49 18.71
CA ARG A 52 0.80 -12.98 19.74
C ARG A 52 -0.55 -13.47 19.22
N PHE A 53 -0.83 -13.32 17.93
CA PHE A 53 -2.13 -13.68 17.36
C PHE A 53 -2.14 -15.10 16.80
N LYS A 54 -3.26 -15.79 17.01
CA LYS A 54 -3.60 -16.99 16.25
C LYS A 54 -4.06 -16.58 14.85
N PHE A 55 -4.02 -17.54 13.94
CA PHE A 55 -4.46 -17.37 12.56
C PHE A 55 -5.96 -16.99 12.48
N ASP A 56 -6.77 -17.56 13.35
CA ASP A 56 -8.22 -17.41 13.45
C ASP A 56 -8.67 -16.38 14.49
N ASP A 57 -7.75 -15.64 15.12
CA ASP A 57 -8.11 -14.53 16.00
C ASP A 57 -8.78 -13.43 15.16
N TYR A 58 -10.04 -13.12 15.47
CA TYR A 58 -10.78 -12.00 14.90
C TYR A 58 -10.43 -10.70 15.64
N LEU A 59 -10.10 -9.65 14.90
CA LEU A 59 -9.74 -8.34 15.45
C LEU A 59 -10.74 -7.29 14.96
N GLU A 60 -11.44 -6.64 15.90
CA GLU A 60 -12.44 -5.60 15.59
C GLU A 60 -11.86 -4.46 14.73
N GLU A 61 -10.61 -4.07 15.00
CA GLU A 61 -9.91 -3.02 14.24
C GLU A 61 -9.61 -3.40 12.78
N LEU A 62 -9.60 -4.70 12.44
CA LEU A 62 -9.45 -5.19 11.08
C LEU A 62 -10.79 -5.55 10.41
N ASP A 63 -11.84 -5.77 11.22
CA ASP A 63 -13.10 -6.41 10.81
C ASP A 63 -12.90 -7.75 10.07
N MET A 64 -11.86 -8.50 10.46
CA MET A 64 -11.54 -9.81 9.91
C MET A 64 -10.57 -10.57 10.83
N THR A 65 -10.35 -11.85 10.56
CA THR A 65 -9.30 -12.62 11.23
C THR A 65 -7.91 -12.21 10.75
N VAL A 66 -6.88 -12.41 11.58
CA VAL A 66 -5.48 -12.17 11.19
C VAL A 66 -5.10 -12.97 9.95
N GLY A 67 -5.58 -14.20 9.84
CA GLY A 67 -5.39 -15.06 8.67
C GLY A 67 -6.02 -14.49 7.40
N GLU A 68 -7.26 -14.03 7.47
CA GLU A 68 -7.93 -13.35 6.34
C GLU A 68 -7.20 -12.06 5.94
N ALA A 69 -6.71 -11.31 6.92
CA ALA A 69 -5.95 -10.09 6.67
C ALA A 69 -4.64 -10.38 5.94
N LEU A 70 -3.88 -11.40 6.38
CA LEU A 70 -2.61 -11.81 5.78
C LEU A 70 -2.79 -12.48 4.39
N LEU A 71 -3.90 -13.16 4.18
CA LEU A 71 -4.21 -13.88 2.93
C LEU A 71 -5.11 -13.09 1.98
N SER A 72 -5.43 -11.83 2.30
CA SER A 72 -6.24 -10.97 1.44
C SER A 72 -5.64 -10.94 0.02
N PRO A 73 -6.41 -11.31 -1.02
CA PRO A 73 -5.90 -11.39 -2.38
C PRO A 73 -5.34 -10.05 -2.86
N THR A 74 -4.30 -10.09 -3.70
CA THR A 74 -3.79 -8.85 -4.30
C THR A 74 -4.87 -8.19 -5.15
N ARG A 75 -5.20 -6.93 -4.82
CA ARG A 75 -6.19 -6.15 -5.55
C ARG A 75 -5.83 -6.01 -7.02
N PHE A 76 -6.79 -6.28 -7.88
CA PHE A 76 -6.63 -6.18 -9.32
C PHE A 76 -7.03 -4.79 -9.83
N PHE A 77 -6.06 -3.93 -10.17
CA PHE A 77 -6.31 -2.55 -10.60
C PHE A 77 -6.61 -2.39 -12.10
N ALA A 78 -6.38 -3.42 -12.92
CA ALA A 78 -6.42 -3.31 -14.38
C ALA A 78 -7.76 -2.81 -14.95
N PRO A 79 -8.94 -3.24 -14.47
CA PRO A 79 -10.21 -2.76 -15.02
C PRO A 79 -10.38 -1.25 -14.86
N VAL A 80 -9.98 -0.71 -13.71
CA VAL A 80 -10.07 0.72 -13.39
C VAL A 80 -9.04 1.51 -14.20
N VAL A 81 -7.78 1.06 -14.18
CA VAL A 81 -6.69 1.72 -14.91
C VAL A 81 -6.97 1.75 -16.42
N LEU A 82 -7.48 0.66 -17.00
CA LEU A 82 -7.90 0.63 -18.40
C LEU A 82 -8.98 1.68 -18.70
N ARG A 83 -9.94 1.85 -17.78
CA ARG A 83 -11.00 2.86 -17.95
C ARG A 83 -10.45 4.28 -17.86
N ILE A 84 -9.52 4.53 -16.93
CA ILE A 84 -8.80 5.80 -16.79
C ILE A 84 -8.05 6.11 -18.09
N LEU A 85 -7.21 5.19 -18.57
CA LEU A 85 -6.42 5.40 -19.79
C LEU A 85 -7.29 5.66 -21.02
N LYS A 86 -8.44 4.99 -21.15
CA LYS A 86 -9.39 5.25 -22.25
C LYS A 86 -9.99 6.65 -22.21
N LYS A 87 -10.15 7.25 -21.02
CA LYS A 87 -10.86 8.52 -20.84
C LYS A 87 -9.92 9.72 -20.77
N VAL A 88 -8.82 9.59 -20.02
CA VAL A 88 -7.88 10.68 -19.69
C VAL A 88 -6.43 10.30 -19.99
N GLY A 89 -6.19 9.27 -20.81
CA GLY A 89 -4.85 8.72 -21.02
C GLY A 89 -3.80 9.71 -21.51
N ARG A 90 -4.19 10.77 -22.24
CA ARG A 90 -3.27 11.85 -22.66
C ARG A 90 -2.71 12.64 -21.48
N GLY A 91 -3.46 12.74 -20.39
CA GLY A 91 -3.05 13.39 -19.16
C GLY A 91 -2.26 12.50 -18.20
N VAL A 92 -2.18 11.19 -18.45
CA VAL A 92 -1.41 10.26 -17.60
C VAL A 92 0.06 10.26 -18.01
N LYS A 93 0.95 10.73 -17.12
CA LYS A 93 2.40 10.83 -17.35
C LYS A 93 3.18 9.63 -16.84
N ALA A 94 2.71 9.00 -15.76
CA ALA A 94 3.32 7.80 -15.20
C ALA A 94 2.30 7.00 -14.38
N MET A 95 2.58 5.72 -14.19
CA MET A 95 1.84 4.83 -13.31
C MET A 95 2.81 4.00 -12.47
N VAL A 96 2.52 3.83 -11.19
CA VAL A 96 3.37 3.11 -10.24
C VAL A 96 2.53 2.09 -9.49
N HIS A 97 2.90 0.82 -9.58
CA HIS A 97 2.27 -0.24 -8.79
C HIS A 97 3.11 -0.48 -7.52
N ASN A 98 2.65 0.01 -6.37
CA ASN A 98 3.36 0.03 -5.08
C ASN A 98 3.47 -1.37 -4.46
N THR A 99 4.24 -2.23 -5.12
CA THR A 99 4.60 -3.57 -4.68
C THR A 99 5.89 -3.52 -3.86
N GLY A 100 6.97 -4.22 -4.27
CA GLY A 100 8.27 -4.08 -3.63
C GLY A 100 8.80 -2.65 -3.77
N GLY A 101 9.29 -2.08 -2.67
CA GLY A 101 9.65 -0.66 -2.55
C GLY A 101 8.52 0.21 -2.00
N GLY A 102 7.32 -0.33 -1.75
CA GLY A 102 6.23 0.40 -1.10
C GLY A 102 5.93 1.74 -1.79
N LEU A 103 5.81 2.80 -0.99
CA LEU A 103 5.64 4.17 -1.47
C LEU A 103 6.91 4.76 -2.08
N THR A 104 8.10 4.19 -1.86
CA THR A 104 9.35 4.72 -2.45
C THR A 104 9.62 4.18 -3.85
N LYS A 105 8.80 3.26 -4.36
CA LYS A 105 8.96 2.67 -5.70
C LYS A 105 8.99 3.72 -6.83
N SER A 106 8.34 4.88 -6.64
CA SER A 106 8.38 5.98 -7.60
C SER A 106 9.78 6.57 -7.82
N LEU A 107 10.77 6.31 -6.94
CA LEU A 107 12.18 6.66 -7.18
C LEU A 107 12.73 6.09 -8.49
N ARG A 108 12.19 4.94 -8.95
CA ARG A 108 12.61 4.29 -10.20
C ARG A 108 11.96 4.88 -11.45
N MET A 109 11.11 5.89 -11.30
CA MET A 109 10.31 6.46 -12.38
C MET A 109 10.74 7.89 -12.72
N GLY A 110 10.93 8.16 -14.01
CA GLY A 110 11.34 9.47 -14.50
C GLY A 110 12.81 9.79 -14.16
N ARG A 111 13.20 11.05 -14.38
CA ARG A 111 14.53 11.57 -14.06
C ARG A 111 14.39 12.97 -13.46
N ASN A 112 15.12 13.23 -12.38
CA ASN A 112 15.05 14.51 -11.66
C ASN A 112 13.63 14.88 -11.25
N VAL A 113 12.88 13.95 -10.65
CA VAL A 113 11.52 14.17 -10.14
C VAL A 113 11.50 14.05 -8.62
N VAL A 114 10.91 15.03 -7.94
CA VAL A 114 10.60 14.95 -6.51
C VAL A 114 9.12 14.61 -6.36
N TYR A 115 8.84 13.42 -5.84
CA TYR A 115 7.50 12.96 -5.54
C TYR A 115 7.14 13.34 -4.10
N VAL A 116 6.35 14.38 -3.92
CA VAL A 116 5.87 14.82 -2.61
C VAL A 116 4.55 14.13 -2.31
N LYS A 117 4.50 13.35 -1.23
CA LYS A 117 3.33 12.59 -0.74
C LYS A 117 2.93 13.13 0.63
N ASP A 118 2.17 14.23 0.62
CA ASP A 118 1.79 15.00 1.81
C ASP A 118 0.27 14.99 2.09
N GLN A 119 -0.50 14.24 1.31
CA GLN A 119 -1.95 14.09 1.47
C GLN A 119 -2.38 12.62 1.48
N LEU A 120 -1.48 11.73 1.91
CA LEU A 120 -1.78 10.31 2.05
C LEU A 120 -2.98 10.11 2.99
N PRO A 121 -3.90 9.21 2.66
CA PRO A 121 -4.91 8.76 3.62
C PRO A 121 -4.24 7.99 4.77
N GLU A 122 -5.01 7.76 5.83
CA GLU A 122 -4.57 6.84 6.87
C GLU A 122 -4.29 5.45 6.28
N PRO A 123 -3.20 4.77 6.71
CA PRO A 123 -2.91 3.41 6.30
C PRO A 123 -4.08 2.49 6.65
N ASP A 124 -4.30 1.45 5.84
CA ASP A 124 -5.24 0.39 6.22
C ASP A 124 -4.84 -0.21 7.60
N PRO A 125 -5.80 -0.60 8.46
CA PRO A 125 -5.54 -0.98 9.86
C PRO A 125 -4.44 -2.02 10.05
N LEU A 126 -4.33 -2.98 9.11
CA LEU A 126 -3.30 -4.01 9.14
C LEU A 126 -1.88 -3.46 9.16
N PHE A 127 -1.59 -2.35 8.46
CA PHE A 127 -0.24 -1.77 8.47
C PHE A 127 0.12 -1.17 9.82
N SER A 128 -0.84 -0.53 10.48
CA SER A 128 -0.66 -0.01 11.84
C SER A 128 -0.43 -1.15 12.84
N LEU A 129 -1.16 -2.26 12.69
CA LEU A 129 -0.97 -3.47 13.49
C LEU A 129 0.44 -4.06 13.28
N ILE A 130 0.87 -4.25 12.02
CA ILE A 130 2.22 -4.75 11.70
C ILE A 130 3.30 -3.83 12.27
N GLN A 131 3.14 -2.51 12.13
CA GLN A 131 4.09 -1.53 12.63
C GLN A 131 4.24 -1.63 14.16
N LYS A 132 3.11 -1.70 14.87
CA LYS A 132 3.05 -1.79 16.33
C LYS A 132 3.67 -3.09 16.84
N GLU A 133 3.27 -4.23 16.29
CA GLU A 133 3.74 -5.55 16.73
C GLU A 133 5.20 -5.80 16.35
N GLY A 134 5.61 -5.35 15.16
CA GLY A 134 6.98 -5.48 14.67
C GLY A 134 7.93 -4.42 15.20
N ARG A 135 7.42 -3.35 15.82
CA ARG A 135 8.17 -2.14 16.22
C ARG A 135 9.01 -1.58 15.08
N VAL A 136 8.47 -1.64 13.87
CA VAL A 136 9.16 -1.24 12.64
C VAL A 136 9.15 0.28 12.56
N ARG A 137 10.27 0.88 12.15
CA ARG A 137 10.33 2.34 11.95
C ARG A 137 9.40 2.73 10.81
N TRP A 138 8.65 3.83 10.96
CA TRP A 138 7.76 4.32 9.88
C TRP A 138 8.49 4.52 8.56
N GLU A 139 9.73 5.00 8.59
CA GLU A 139 10.60 5.14 7.42
C GLU A 139 10.70 3.83 6.61
N GLU A 140 10.87 2.70 7.30
CA GLU A 140 10.99 1.37 6.69
C GLU A 140 9.62 0.83 6.26
N MET A 141 8.55 1.11 7.03
CA MET A 141 7.18 0.75 6.65
C MET A 141 6.82 1.30 5.26
N TYR A 142 7.19 2.55 4.95
CA TYR A 142 6.96 3.15 3.62
C TYR A 142 7.80 2.55 2.49
N GLN A 143 8.93 1.88 2.79
CA GLN A 143 9.77 1.20 1.80
C GLN A 143 9.34 -0.26 1.56
N VAL A 144 8.71 -0.88 2.54
CA VAL A 144 8.30 -2.29 2.46
C VAL A 144 6.85 -2.44 2.03
N PHE A 145 5.96 -1.62 2.57
CA PHE A 145 4.52 -1.73 2.40
C PHE A 145 3.94 -0.58 1.58
N ASN A 146 2.78 -0.84 0.98
CA ASN A 146 2.05 0.15 0.19
C ASN A 146 1.31 1.20 1.05
N MET A 147 1.20 0.97 2.36
CA MET A 147 0.66 1.91 3.35
C MET A 147 -0.72 2.46 3.00
N GLY A 148 -1.55 1.65 2.34
CA GLY A 148 -2.92 2.00 1.95
C GLY A 148 -3.07 2.53 0.53
N ILE A 149 -1.97 2.70 -0.21
CA ILE A 149 -2.00 3.10 -1.63
C ILE A 149 -1.35 2.00 -2.47
N GLY A 150 -2.18 1.15 -3.08
CA GLY A 150 -1.68 0.05 -3.91
C GLY A 150 -1.18 0.49 -5.29
N PHE A 151 -1.76 1.55 -5.85
CA PHE A 151 -1.44 2.02 -7.20
C PHE A 151 -1.45 3.54 -7.27
N GLU A 152 -0.53 4.13 -8.03
CA GLU A 152 -0.41 5.56 -8.22
C GLU A 152 -0.45 5.92 -9.70
N LEU A 153 -1.05 7.06 -10.02
CA LEU A 153 -0.96 7.71 -11.32
C LEU A 153 -0.45 9.13 -11.15
N VAL A 154 0.57 9.48 -11.93
CA VAL A 154 0.97 10.88 -12.14
C VAL A 154 0.15 11.38 -13.32
N VAL A 155 -0.71 12.36 -13.06
CA VAL A 155 -1.64 12.90 -14.05
C VAL A 155 -1.57 14.42 -14.05
N ASP A 156 -1.98 15.02 -15.16
CA ASP A 156 -2.23 16.46 -15.20
C ASP A 156 -3.34 16.83 -14.18
N PRO A 157 -3.23 17.97 -13.47
CA PRO A 157 -4.14 18.33 -12.38
C PRO A 157 -5.62 18.31 -12.76
N GLU A 158 -5.95 18.73 -13.97
CA GLU A 158 -7.31 18.77 -14.54
C GLU A 158 -7.96 17.38 -14.65
N GLU A 159 -7.18 16.30 -14.72
CA GLU A 159 -7.69 14.94 -14.84
C GLU A 159 -7.95 14.27 -13.50
N ALA A 160 -7.53 14.89 -12.39
CA ALA A 160 -7.61 14.28 -11.05
C ALA A 160 -9.06 13.90 -10.67
N GLU A 161 -10.01 14.78 -10.93
CA GLU A 161 -11.43 14.57 -10.61
C GLU A 161 -12.04 13.42 -11.42
N GLU A 162 -11.69 13.32 -12.71
CA GLU A 162 -12.18 12.22 -13.56
C GLU A 162 -11.57 10.88 -13.13
N VAL A 163 -10.31 10.85 -12.70
CA VAL A 163 -9.69 9.64 -12.12
C VAL A 163 -10.43 9.19 -10.86
N ILE A 164 -10.81 10.11 -9.97
CA ILE A 164 -11.60 9.79 -8.76
C ILE A 164 -12.95 9.21 -9.16
N ARG A 165 -13.69 9.92 -10.01
CA ARG A 165 -15.02 9.53 -10.48
C ARG A 165 -15.03 8.16 -11.15
N ILE A 166 -14.02 7.86 -11.97
CA ILE A 166 -13.89 6.54 -12.59
C ILE A 166 -13.66 5.48 -11.52
N SER A 167 -12.76 5.70 -10.57
CA SER A 167 -12.41 4.73 -9.53
C SER A 167 -13.60 4.41 -8.61
N GLU A 168 -14.35 5.43 -8.19
CA GLU A 168 -15.55 5.28 -7.37
C GLU A 168 -16.65 4.45 -8.05
N ARG A 169 -16.77 4.52 -9.38
CA ARG A 169 -17.71 3.65 -10.12
C ARG A 169 -17.40 2.17 -9.98
N PHE A 170 -16.16 1.81 -9.66
CA PHE A 170 -15.73 0.45 -9.34
C PHE A 170 -15.71 0.17 -7.83
N GLY A 171 -16.14 1.11 -6.98
CA GLY A 171 -16.00 1.00 -5.52
C GLY A 171 -14.53 1.08 -5.07
N LEU A 172 -13.65 1.67 -5.88
CA LEU A 172 -12.24 1.83 -5.55
C LEU A 172 -11.98 3.24 -5.05
N GLY A 173 -11.56 3.38 -3.79
CA GLY A 173 -11.18 4.67 -3.24
C GLY A 173 -9.98 5.27 -4.00
N ALA A 174 -10.07 6.55 -4.34
CA ALA A 174 -9.02 7.29 -5.04
C ALA A 174 -8.90 8.70 -4.48
N LYS A 175 -7.68 9.24 -4.42
CA LYS A 175 -7.43 10.59 -3.91
C LYS A 175 -6.21 11.23 -4.56
N VAL A 176 -6.15 12.55 -4.58
CA VAL A 176 -4.87 13.27 -4.69
C VAL A 176 -4.09 13.01 -3.40
N ILE A 177 -2.91 12.39 -3.53
CA ILE A 177 -2.05 12.05 -2.38
C ILE A 177 -0.83 12.96 -2.25
N GLY A 178 -0.69 13.91 -3.17
CA GLY A 178 0.47 14.78 -3.28
C GLY A 178 0.71 15.22 -4.73
N ARG A 179 1.96 15.58 -5.05
CA ARG A 179 2.36 16.21 -6.32
C ARG A 179 3.78 15.83 -6.74
N CYS A 180 4.11 16.12 -8.00
CA CYS A 180 5.47 16.00 -8.53
C CYS A 180 6.08 17.38 -8.72
N GLU A 181 7.35 17.53 -8.33
CA GLU A 181 8.14 18.75 -8.51
C GLU A 181 9.41 18.44 -9.30
N LYS A 182 10.00 19.48 -9.92
CA LYS A 182 11.29 19.35 -10.62
C LYS A 182 12.42 19.21 -9.61
N GLY A 183 13.15 18.10 -9.70
CA GLY A 183 14.33 17.81 -8.89
C GLY A 183 15.63 18.37 -9.48
N LYS A 184 16.67 18.37 -8.65
CA LYS A 184 18.06 18.69 -9.01
C LYS A 184 18.94 17.56 -8.46
N GLY A 185 19.45 16.68 -9.32
CA GLY A 185 20.39 15.63 -8.91
C GLY A 185 19.77 14.28 -8.52
N GLY A 186 18.75 13.82 -9.27
CA GLY A 186 18.13 12.52 -9.05
C GLY A 186 16.66 12.58 -8.65
N ASN A 187 16.03 11.40 -8.61
CA ASN A 187 14.66 11.29 -8.13
C ASN A 187 14.64 11.27 -6.61
N ARG A 188 13.62 11.87 -6.00
CA ARG A 188 13.41 11.84 -4.56
C ARG A 188 11.95 11.57 -4.23
N VAL A 189 11.70 10.96 -3.08
CA VAL A 189 10.36 10.78 -2.53
C VAL A 189 10.33 11.45 -1.16
N ILE A 190 9.36 12.31 -0.93
CA ILE A 190 9.12 12.95 0.36
C ILE A 190 7.77 12.48 0.85
N VAL A 191 7.73 11.75 1.97
CA VAL A 191 6.49 11.38 2.65
C VAL A 191 6.32 12.30 3.86
N LYS A 192 5.22 13.04 3.93
CA LYS A 192 4.91 13.96 5.03
C LYS A 192 3.51 13.67 5.56
N GLY A 193 3.38 13.55 6.87
CA GLY A 193 2.09 13.42 7.54
C GLY A 193 2.26 13.50 9.06
N GLU A 194 1.26 13.04 9.79
CA GLU A 194 1.24 13.07 11.27
C GLU A 194 2.39 12.24 11.88
N ARG A 195 2.86 11.22 11.15
CA ARG A 195 3.96 10.33 11.56
C ARG A 195 5.36 10.94 11.36
N GLY A 196 5.45 12.15 10.79
CA GLY A 196 6.69 12.86 10.52
C GLY A 196 6.93 13.14 9.04
N LYS A 197 8.16 13.58 8.73
CA LYS A 197 8.66 13.84 7.37
C LYS A 197 9.82 12.90 7.08
N PHE A 198 9.71 12.12 6.02
CA PHE A 198 10.72 11.17 5.57
C PHE A 198 11.12 11.50 4.13
N GLU A 199 12.42 11.49 3.85
CA GLU A 199 12.97 11.77 2.52
C GLU A 199 13.82 10.59 2.07
N TYR A 200 13.63 10.19 0.81
CA TYR A 200 14.30 9.07 0.17
C TYR A 200 14.90 9.57 -1.15
N GLY A 201 16.11 9.12 -1.49
CA GLY A 201 16.83 9.49 -2.71
C GLY A 201 17.82 8.42 -3.13
#